data_AF-A0A7R8ZV41-F1
#
_entry.id   AF-A0A7R8ZV41-F1
#
_cell.length_a   1.000
_cell.length_b   1.000
_cell.length_c   1.000
_cell.angle_alpha   90.00
_cell.angle_beta   90.00
_cell.angle_gamma   90.00
#
_symmetry.space_group_name_H-M   'P 1'
#
loop_
_entity.id
_entity.type
_entity.pdbx_description
1 polymer ?
#
loop_
_entity_poly.entity_id
_entity_poly.type
_entity_poly.pdbx_seq_one_letter_code
_entity_poly.pdbx_strand_id
1 'polypeptide(L)'
;MTPETGSLRREMQPPSEYATRANRPSEVREQMPKKIYHGKVSAFCREKGFGMIRMEAADDEVFVHISDVEGEYIPLPGDKVRFCLCPIPPKLE
;
A
#
# COMPACT_ATOMS: atom_id res chain seq x y z
N MET A 1 -0.21 -23.22 -20.69
CA MET A 1 0.05 -22.84 -19.28
C MET A 1 -0.01 -21.33 -19.19
N THR A 2 -1.20 -20.77 -19.08
CA THR A 2 -1.42 -19.32 -18.86
C THR A 2 -1.48 -19.10 -17.36
N PRO A 3 -0.65 -18.23 -16.75
CA PRO A 3 -0.75 -17.98 -15.32
C PRO A 3 -2.08 -17.27 -15.03
N GLU A 4 -2.86 -17.85 -14.12
CA GLU A 4 -4.20 -17.47 -13.68
C GLU A 4 -4.22 -16.15 -12.88
N THR A 5 -3.65 -15.07 -13.41
CA THR A 5 -3.54 -13.76 -12.74
C THR A 5 -4.86 -12.97 -12.68
N GLY A 6 -6.01 -13.64 -12.85
CA GLY A 6 -7.33 -13.03 -12.91
C GLY A 6 -8.13 -13.05 -11.60
N SER A 7 -7.74 -13.84 -10.60
CA SER A 7 -8.62 -14.13 -9.45
C SER A 7 -8.55 -13.11 -8.30
N LEU A 8 -7.44 -12.37 -8.15
CA LEU A 8 -7.24 -11.47 -6.98
C LEU A 8 -7.94 -10.10 -7.10
N ARG A 9 -8.56 -9.79 -8.25
CA ARG A 9 -8.98 -8.41 -8.58
C ARG A 9 -10.36 -8.00 -8.07
N ARG A 10 -11.22 -8.93 -7.65
CA ARG A 10 -12.61 -8.63 -7.26
C ARG A 10 -12.85 -8.56 -5.75
N GLU A 11 -11.94 -9.09 -4.94
CA GLU A 11 -12.05 -9.09 -3.48
C GLU A 11 -10.79 -8.55 -2.83
N MET A 12 -10.30 -7.39 -3.29
CA MET A 12 -9.28 -6.66 -2.53
C MET A 12 -9.92 -6.23 -1.21
N GLN A 13 -9.67 -7.00 -0.15
CA GLN A 13 -10.01 -6.65 1.21
C GLN A 13 -8.80 -5.94 1.83
N PRO A 14 -9.02 -4.87 2.62
CA PRO A 14 -7.92 -4.31 3.39
C PRO A 14 -7.47 -5.36 4.43
N PRO A 15 -6.19 -5.37 4.82
CA PRO A 15 -5.75 -6.23 5.91
C PRO A 15 -6.55 -5.91 7.19
N SER A 16 -6.74 -6.89 8.06
CA SER A 16 -7.51 -6.71 9.30
C SER A 16 -6.91 -5.65 10.23
N GLU A 17 -5.62 -5.33 10.06
CA GLU A 17 -4.93 -4.23 10.71
C GLU A 17 -4.13 -3.41 9.69
N TYR A 18 -4.46 -2.12 9.58
CA TYR A 18 -3.65 -1.15 8.86
C TYR A 18 -3.68 0.19 9.57
N ALA A 19 -2.53 0.85 9.60
CA ALA A 19 -2.42 2.22 10.07
C ALA A 19 -2.61 3.18 8.89
N THR A 20 -3.76 3.85 8.82
CA THR A 20 -3.91 5.03 7.97
C THR A 20 -3.16 6.21 8.57
N ARG A 21 -2.85 7.23 7.75
CA ARG A 21 -2.27 8.49 8.24
C ARG A 21 -2.97 9.07 9.48
N ALA A 22 -4.29 8.91 9.59
CA ALA A 22 -5.09 9.45 10.68
C ALA A 22 -5.02 8.63 11.99
N ASN A 23 -4.79 7.32 11.90
CA ASN A 23 -4.80 6.41 13.06
C ASN A 23 -3.40 5.88 13.42
N ARG A 24 -2.34 6.45 12.84
CA ARG A 24 -0.97 6.00 13.06
C ARG A 24 -0.42 6.58 14.37
N PRO A 25 0.01 5.74 15.34
CA PRO A 25 0.61 6.23 16.57
C PRO A 25 1.94 6.95 16.30
N SER A 26 2.25 7.96 17.12
CA SER A 26 3.43 8.83 16.96
C SER A 26 4.74 8.05 16.93
N GLU A 27 4.89 7.02 17.77
CA GLU A 27 6.08 6.14 17.79
C GLU A 27 6.36 5.47 16.45
N VAL A 28 5.31 4.98 15.77
CA VAL A 28 5.43 4.38 14.44
C VAL A 28 5.78 5.44 13.40
N ARG A 29 5.30 6.68 13.55
CA ARG A 29 5.62 7.80 12.67
C ARG A 29 7.08 8.25 12.81
N GLU A 30 7.64 8.22 14.02
CA GLU A 30 9.04 8.55 14.28
C GLU A 30 10.00 7.44 13.88
N GLN A 31 9.55 6.18 13.96
CA GLN A 31 10.27 5.00 13.48
C GLN A 31 10.04 4.69 12.01
N MET A 32 9.33 5.56 11.28
CA MET A 32 9.19 5.41 9.84
C MET A 32 10.59 5.41 9.21
N PRO A 33 10.97 4.34 8.48
CA PRO A 33 12.22 4.36 7.76
C PRO A 33 12.19 5.55 6.80
N LYS A 34 13.19 6.43 6.89
CA LYS A 34 13.43 7.51 5.90
C LYS A 34 13.82 6.95 4.52
N LYS A 35 13.69 5.65 4.32
CA LYS A 35 14.04 4.95 3.09
C LYS A 35 12.85 5.05 2.14
N ILE A 36 13.08 5.73 1.04
CA ILE A 36 12.15 5.82 -0.07
C ILE A 36 12.26 4.55 -0.90
N TYR A 37 11.13 3.89 -1.13
CA TYR A 37 10.98 2.75 -2.00
C TYR A 37 10.32 3.18 -3.31
N HIS A 38 10.57 2.40 -4.34
CA HIS A 38 10.01 2.58 -5.67
C HIS A 38 9.18 1.35 -6.03
N GLY A 39 8.08 1.56 -6.73
CA GLY A 39 7.20 0.48 -7.15
C GLY A 39 6.20 0.92 -8.21
N LYS A 40 5.33 -0.01 -8.58
CA LYS A 40 4.23 0.24 -9.52
C LYS A 40 2.91 -0.11 -8.89
N VAL A 41 1.89 0.69 -9.14
CA VAL A 41 0.52 0.37 -8.70
C VAL A 41 0.07 -0.92 -9.36
N SER A 42 -0.25 -1.94 -8.56
CA SER A 42 -0.74 -3.23 -9.03
C SER A 42 -2.25 -3.14 -9.28
N ALA A 43 -2.98 -2.63 -8.28
CA ALA A 43 -4.40 -2.39 -8.34
C ALA A 43 -4.80 -1.27 -7.36
N PHE A 44 -5.78 -0.45 -7.71
CA PHE A 44 -6.31 0.59 -6.84
C PHE A 44 -7.82 0.71 -7.05
N CYS A 45 -8.59 0.70 -5.96
CA CYS A 45 -10.03 0.83 -6.01
C CYS A 45 -10.45 2.16 -5.37
N ARG A 46 -10.82 3.13 -6.21
CA ARG A 46 -11.27 4.46 -5.77
C ARG A 46 -12.48 4.39 -4.85
N GLU A 47 -13.46 3.53 -5.16
CA GLU A 47 -14.68 3.39 -4.38
C GLU A 47 -14.41 2.89 -2.96
N LYS A 48 -13.42 2.02 -2.80
CA LYS A 48 -13.00 1.48 -1.50
C LYS A 48 -11.95 2.36 -0.81
N GLY A 49 -11.23 3.20 -1.55
CA GLY A 49 -10.22 4.12 -1.03
C GLY A 49 -8.86 3.48 -0.74
N PHE A 50 -8.57 2.29 -1.28
CA PHE A 50 -7.28 1.62 -1.07
C PHE A 50 -6.83 0.81 -2.29
N GLY A 51 -5.55 0.42 -2.28
CA GLY A 51 -4.92 -0.35 -3.34
C GLY A 51 -3.67 -1.10 -2.88
N MET A 52 -2.96 -1.65 -3.86
CA MET A 52 -1.73 -2.42 -3.72
C MET A 52 -0.68 -1.85 -4.68
N ILE A 53 0.55 -1.73 -4.19
CA ILE A 53 1.73 -1.31 -4.94
C ILE A 53 2.72 -2.47 -4.94
N ARG A 54 3.12 -2.94 -6.12
CA ARG A 54 4.18 -3.93 -6.26
C ARG A 54 5.53 -3.21 -6.14
N MET A 55 6.37 -3.64 -5.20
CA MET A 55 7.70 -3.05 -5.05
C MET A 55 8.59 -3.40 -6.24
N GLU A 56 9.53 -2.53 -6.56
CA GLU A 56 10.55 -2.83 -7.58
C GLU A 56 11.71 -3.61 -6.98
N ALA A 57 12.04 -3.35 -5.71
CA ALA A 57 13.16 -3.97 -5.01
C ALA A 57 12.87 -5.39 -4.48
N ALA A 58 11.60 -5.78 -4.40
CA ALA A 58 11.14 -7.07 -3.88
C ALA A 58 9.87 -7.49 -4.63
N ASP A 59 9.58 -8.79 -4.68
CA ASP A 59 8.36 -9.30 -5.33
C ASP A 59 7.09 -9.16 -4.46
N ASP A 60 7.20 -8.39 -3.36
CA ASP A 60 6.12 -8.14 -2.42
C ASP A 60 5.17 -7.02 -2.89
N GLU A 61 3.92 -7.12 -2.46
CA GLU A 61 2.90 -6.08 -2.63
C GLU A 61 2.66 -5.33 -1.32
N VAL A 62 2.58 -4.00 -1.44
CA VAL A 62 2.43 -3.08 -0.33
C VAL A 62 1.04 -2.47 -0.38
N PHE A 63 0.31 -2.57 0.73
CA PHE A 63 -0.98 -1.93 0.87
C PHE A 63 -0.84 -0.40 0.91
N VAL A 64 -1.70 0.30 0.17
CA VAL A 64 -1.79 1.77 0.17
C VAL A 64 -3.22 2.22 0.40
N HIS A 65 -3.39 3.22 1.27
CA HIS A 65 -4.67 3.89 1.47
C HIS A 65 -4.66 5.26 0.78
N ILE A 66 -5.80 5.70 0.23
CA ILE A 66 -5.92 6.98 -0.47
C ILE A 66 -5.54 8.17 0.42
N SER A 67 -5.78 8.07 1.72
CA SER A 67 -5.40 9.09 2.69
C SER A 67 -3.89 9.29 2.86
N ASP A 68 -3.08 8.30 2.44
CA ASP A 68 -1.62 8.37 2.43
C ASP A 68 -1.08 8.80 1.06
N VAL A 69 -1.94 8.92 0.04
CA VAL A 69 -1.55 9.45 -1.28
C VAL A 69 -1.51 10.98 -1.21
N GLU A 70 -0.39 11.57 -1.63
CA GLU A 70 -0.24 13.02 -1.71
C GLU A 70 -0.69 13.54 -3.09
N GLY A 71 -1.42 14.65 -3.10
CA GLY A 71 -1.88 15.34 -4.31
C GLY A 71 -3.32 15.00 -4.73
N GLU A 72 -3.70 15.46 -5.92
CA GLU A 72 -5.06 15.31 -6.50
C GLU A 72 -5.18 14.12 -7.47
N TYR A 73 -4.10 13.34 -7.62
CA TYR A 73 -4.03 12.27 -8.61
C TYR A 73 -4.50 10.93 -8.04
N ILE A 74 -5.36 10.24 -8.79
CA ILE A 74 -5.84 8.89 -8.45
C ILE A 74 -4.86 7.87 -9.03
N PRO A 75 -4.21 7.01 -8.20
CA PRO A 75 -3.26 6.03 -8.70
C PRO A 75 -3.92 5.04 -9.67
N LEU A 76 -3.32 4.85 -10.85
CA LEU A 76 -3.79 3.87 -11.83
C LEU A 76 -2.85 2.67 -11.92
N PRO A 77 -3.35 1.46 -12.22
CA PRO A 77 -2.50 0.29 -12.41
C PRO A 77 -1.41 0.54 -13.46
N GLY A 78 -0.16 0.29 -13.08
CA GLY A 78 1.04 0.54 -13.90
C GLY A 78 1.77 1.85 -13.58
N ASP A 79 1.17 2.76 -12.79
CA ASP A 79 1.81 4.02 -12.43
C ASP A 79 3.02 3.80 -11.52
N LYS A 80 4.11 4.53 -11.81
CA LYS A 80 5.32 4.52 -10.99
C LYS A 80 5.14 5.43 -9.78
N VAL A 81 5.36 4.87 -8.60
CA VAL A 81 5.16 5.56 -7.33
C VAL A 81 6.40 5.48 -6.46
N ARG A 82 6.55 6.47 -5.58
CA ARG A 82 7.56 6.51 -4.52
C ARG A 82 6.82 6.51 -3.18
N PHE A 83 7.24 5.67 -2.24
CA PHE A 83 6.56 5.53 -0.94
C PHE A 83 7.55 5.17 0.17
N CYS A 84 7.19 5.47 1.41
CA CYS A 84 7.85 4.94 2.60
C CYS A 84 6.99 3.82 3.18
N LEU A 85 7.63 2.75 3.67
CA LEU A 85 6.91 1.70 4.39
C LEU A 85 6.56 2.18 5.79
N CYS A 86 5.30 2.01 6.20
CA CYS A 86 4.91 2.14 7.60
C CYS A 86 5.05 0.75 8.26
N PRO A 87 5.92 0.57 9.27
CA PRO A 87 5.90 -0.66 10.04
C PRO A 87 4.54 -0.76 10.74
N ILE A 88 3.83 -1.87 10.56
CA ILE A 88 2.68 -2.18 11.40
C ILE A 88 3.28 -2.51 12.78
N PRO A 89 2.92 -1.77 13.85
CA PRO A 89 3.45 -2.07 15.17
C PRO A 89 3.17 -3.55 15.47
N PRO A 90 4.15 -4.32 15.98
CA PRO A 90 3.93 -5.71 16.31
C PRO A 90 2.73 -5.78 17.28
N LYS A 91 1.80 -6.70 17.04
CA LYS A 91 0.74 -6.98 18.00
C LYS A 91 1.43 -7.30 19.33
N LEU A 92 1.26 -6.42 20.32
CA LEU A 92 1.63 -6.73 21.69
C LEU A 92 0.59 -7.75 22.16
N GLU A 93 1.02 -9.00 22.34
CA GLU A 93 0.20 -10.07 22.94
C GLU A 93 -0.17 -9.72 24.40
#